data_AF-A0A959BDV7-F1
#
_entry.id   AF-A0A959BDV7-F1
#
_cell.length_a   1.000
_cell.length_b   1.000
_cell.length_c   1.000
_cell.angle_alpha   90.00
_cell.angle_beta   90.00
_cell.angle_gamma   90.00
#
_symmetry.space_group_name_H-M   'P 1'
#
loop_
_entity.id
_entity.type
_entity.pdbx_description
1 polymer ?
#
loop_
_entity_poly.entity_id
_entity_poly.type
_entity_poly.pdbx_seq_one_letter_code
_entity_poly.pdbx_strand_id
1 'polypeptide(L)'
;MSEKDKIREELKGLSPLLSKMKEDNGQPFRAPEGYFQGLPDEVLRRARAEEGLVRKSRPVAQNNGSGVGAWLQWLWLPRRAVGLAMALLLAVAGAYLFWPQPASYSSEEALSGISSEEAQAYVSENIGEFELEALLDAAVVSADDVPEIELLPDVGEEDIDRYLDEVIDDISLDELEELL
;
A
#
# COMPACT_ATOMS: atom_id res chain seq x y z
N MET A 1 34.69 43.37 -9.56
CA MET A 1 34.24 42.06 -10.09
C MET A 1 32.96 42.29 -10.89
N SER A 2 32.84 41.78 -12.11
CA SER A 2 31.63 41.98 -12.92
C SER A 2 30.51 41.07 -12.43
N GLU A 3 29.25 41.51 -12.55
CA GLU A 3 28.06 40.68 -12.24
C GLU A 3 28.11 39.33 -12.98
N LYS A 4 28.62 39.34 -14.22
CA LYS A 4 28.78 38.13 -15.04
C LYS A 4 29.73 37.11 -14.42
N ASP A 5 30.74 37.57 -13.68
CA ASP A 5 31.74 36.70 -13.06
C ASP A 5 31.20 36.09 -11.78
N LYS A 6 30.44 36.88 -10.99
CA LYS A 6 29.71 36.37 -9.81
C LYS A 6 28.70 35.29 -10.20
N ILE A 7 27.91 35.53 -11.26
CA ILE A 7 26.94 34.56 -11.77
C ILE A 7 27.62 33.24 -12.21
N ARG A 8 28.83 33.31 -12.79
CA ARG A 8 29.59 32.12 -13.19
C ARG A 8 30.07 31.31 -11.99
N GLU A 9 30.51 31.98 -10.93
CA GLU A 9 30.97 31.34 -9.69
C GLU A 9 29.81 30.65 -8.97
N GLU A 10 28.66 31.32 -8.86
CA GLU A 10 27.44 30.72 -8.31
C GLU A 10 26.95 29.54 -9.16
N LEU A 11 26.97 29.66 -10.49
CA LEU A 11 26.60 28.56 -11.40
C LEU A 11 27.52 27.34 -11.27
N LYS A 12 28.82 27.53 -11.03
CA LYS A 12 29.76 26.42 -10.80
C LYS A 12 29.41 25.63 -9.54
N GLY A 13 28.98 26.31 -8.47
CA GLY A 13 28.53 25.68 -7.23
C GLY A 13 27.18 24.97 -7.36
N LEU A 14 26.22 25.59 -8.07
CA LEU A 14 24.86 25.06 -8.20
C LEU A 14 24.72 23.97 -9.28
N SER A 15 25.40 24.13 -10.41
CA SER A 15 25.32 23.20 -11.53
C SER A 15 26.63 23.20 -12.34
N PRO A 16 27.58 22.32 -12.00
CA PRO A 16 28.83 22.20 -12.75
C PRO A 16 28.60 21.82 -14.22
N LEU A 17 27.49 21.12 -14.52
CA LEU A 17 27.10 20.77 -15.89
C LEU A 17 26.68 22.00 -16.71
N LEU A 18 25.83 22.87 -16.17
CA LEU A 18 25.41 24.10 -16.85
C LEU A 18 26.56 25.11 -17.00
N SER A 19 27.49 25.16 -16.03
CA SER A 19 28.70 25.98 -16.17
C SER A 19 29.55 25.52 -17.36
N LYS A 20 29.74 24.21 -17.55
CA LYS A 20 30.48 23.64 -18.68
C LYS A 20 29.78 23.88 -20.03
N MET A 21 28.46 23.79 -20.05
CA MET A 21 27.65 23.98 -21.27
C MET A 21 27.72 25.41 -21.85
N LYS A 22 28.04 26.40 -21.01
CA LYS A 22 28.24 27.80 -21.46
C LYS A 22 29.66 28.04 -21.98
N GLU A 23 30.63 27.20 -21.60
CA GLU A 23 32.04 27.29 -21.99
C GLU A 23 32.31 26.58 -23.32
N ASP A 24 31.64 25.45 -23.58
CA ASP A 24 31.65 24.76 -24.87
C ASP A 24 30.82 25.55 -25.90
N ASN A 25 31.51 26.40 -26.66
CA ASN A 25 30.97 27.23 -27.72
C ASN A 25 29.92 26.54 -28.61
N GLY A 26 28.67 27.00 -28.56
CA GLY A 26 27.75 26.69 -29.65
C GLY A 26 26.28 26.97 -29.47
N GLN A 27 25.89 28.09 -28.86
CA GLN A 27 24.49 28.55 -28.75
C GLN A 27 23.61 27.66 -27.86
N PRO A 28 23.32 28.06 -26.61
CA PRO A 28 22.47 27.28 -25.70
C PRO A 28 21.03 27.08 -26.21
N PHE A 29 20.66 27.81 -27.27
CA PHE A 29 19.35 27.75 -27.92
C PHE A 29 19.37 26.98 -29.24
N ARG A 30 20.49 26.32 -29.61
CA ARG A 30 20.50 25.39 -30.75
C ARG A 30 20.08 24.01 -30.28
N ALA A 31 19.08 23.46 -30.96
CA ALA A 31 18.74 22.07 -30.79
C ALA A 31 19.89 21.18 -31.30
N PRO A 32 20.14 20.02 -30.67
CA PRO A 32 21.08 19.03 -31.17
C PRO A 32 20.75 18.60 -32.60
N GLU A 33 21.77 18.14 -33.33
CA GLU A 33 21.58 17.57 -34.66
C GLU A 33 20.59 16.39 -34.59
N GLY A 34 19.60 16.37 -35.49
CA GLY A 34 18.56 15.34 -35.52
C GLY A 34 17.45 15.48 -34.48
N TYR A 35 17.48 16.45 -33.55
CA TYR A 35 16.48 16.58 -32.47
C TYR A 35 15.03 16.70 -32.98
N PHE A 36 14.83 17.42 -34.09
CA PHE A 36 13.52 17.58 -34.73
C PHE A 36 13.35 16.72 -35.99
N GLN A 37 14.20 15.71 -36.17
CA GLN A 37 14.10 14.82 -37.33
C GLN A 37 12.76 14.05 -37.28
N GLY A 38 11.97 14.15 -38.34
CA GLY A 38 10.64 13.54 -38.42
C GLY A 38 9.52 14.28 -37.68
N LEU A 39 9.80 15.32 -36.89
CA LEU A 39 8.77 16.14 -36.24
C LEU A 39 7.82 16.80 -37.26
N PRO A 40 8.30 17.40 -38.37
CA PRO A 40 7.40 18.02 -39.35
C PRO A 40 6.40 17.02 -39.96
N ASP A 41 6.87 15.81 -40.27
CA ASP A 41 6.03 14.75 -40.84
C ASP A 41 4.99 14.26 -39.82
N GLU A 42 5.38 14.13 -38.56
CA GLU A 42 4.47 13.78 -37.46
C GLU A 42 3.36 14.81 -37.30
N VAL A 43 3.71 16.11 -37.31
CA VAL A 43 2.75 17.22 -37.18
C VAL A 43 1.78 17.22 -38.37
N LEU A 44 2.28 17.09 -39.60
CA LEU A 44 1.44 17.03 -40.80
C LEU A 44 0.53 15.81 -40.80
N ARG A 45 1.02 14.66 -40.33
CA ARG A 45 0.21 13.43 -40.21
C ARG A 45 -0.93 13.62 -39.22
N ARG A 46 -0.67 14.24 -38.07
CA ARG A 46 -1.70 14.53 -37.05
C ARG A 46 -2.72 15.56 -37.54
N ALA A 47 -2.26 16.66 -38.14
CA ALA A 47 -3.14 17.67 -38.71
C ALA A 47 -4.11 17.09 -39.76
N ARG A 48 -3.61 16.24 -40.67
CA ARG A 48 -4.46 15.56 -41.65
C ARG A 48 -5.40 14.52 -41.05
N ALA A 49 -4.96 13.82 -40.00
CA ALA A 49 -5.82 12.88 -39.29
C ALA A 49 -7.01 13.60 -38.63
N GLU A 50 -6.79 14.80 -38.10
CA GLU A 50 -7.85 15.65 -37.53
C GLU A 50 -8.77 16.25 -38.61
N GLU A 51 -8.23 16.68 -39.75
CA GLU A 51 -9.05 17.13 -40.90
C GLU A 51 -9.91 16.01 -41.49
N GLY A 52 -9.41 14.76 -41.47
CA GLY A 52 -10.16 13.57 -41.88
C GLY A 52 -11.36 13.23 -40.98
N LEU A 53 -11.45 13.80 -39.77
CA LEU A 53 -12.59 13.65 -38.87
C LEU A 53 -13.74 14.61 -39.20
N VAL A 54 -13.50 15.68 -39.97
CA VAL A 54 -14.52 16.71 -40.28
C VAL A 54 -15.26 16.42 -41.59
N ARG A 55 -14.76 15.54 -42.47
CA ARG A 55 -15.42 15.22 -43.75
C ARG A 55 -15.47 13.73 -44.06
N LYS A 56 -16.10 12.96 -43.19
CA LYS A 56 -16.84 11.76 -43.62
C LYS A 56 -18.31 12.16 -43.71
N SER A 57 -18.71 12.75 -44.84
CA SER A 57 -20.12 12.80 -45.22
C SER A 57 -20.64 11.37 -45.20
N ARG A 58 -21.47 11.06 -44.19
CA ARG A 58 -22.15 9.78 -44.09
C ARG A 58 -22.98 9.57 -45.36
N PRO A 59 -22.92 8.41 -46.04
CA PRO A 59 -24.05 8.04 -46.87
C PRO A 59 -25.27 7.96 -45.94
N VAL A 60 -26.33 8.69 -46.27
CA VAL A 60 -27.62 8.56 -45.60
C VAL A 60 -28.11 7.15 -45.88
N ALA A 61 -27.88 6.23 -44.94
CA ALA A 61 -28.46 4.91 -44.95
C ALA A 61 -29.95 5.05 -44.64
N GLN A 62 -30.76 5.02 -45.69
CA GLN A 62 -32.22 4.96 -45.62
C GLN A 62 -32.61 3.59 -45.03
N ASN A 63 -32.80 3.54 -43.71
CA ASN A 63 -33.29 2.35 -43.02
C ASN A 63 -34.83 2.33 -43.07
N ASN A 64 -35.38 1.70 -44.10
CA ASN A 64 -36.77 1.24 -44.09
C ASN A 64 -36.78 -0.21 -43.59
N GLY A 65 -36.84 -0.39 -42.27
CA GLY A 65 -36.83 -1.70 -41.64
C GLY A 65 -37.40 -1.65 -40.23
N SER A 66 -38.69 -1.35 -40.11
CA SER A 66 -39.44 -1.54 -38.87
C SER A 66 -39.62 -3.03 -38.62
N GLY A 67 -38.80 -3.58 -37.75
CA GLY A 67 -38.92 -4.96 -37.30
C GLY A 67 -38.23 -5.13 -35.96
N VAL A 68 -38.82 -5.96 -35.11
CA VAL A 68 -38.35 -6.33 -33.77
C VAL A 68 -36.96 -7.02 -33.76
N GLY A 69 -36.22 -7.03 -34.88
CA GLY A 69 -34.81 -7.43 -34.92
C GLY A 69 -33.83 -6.26 -34.75
N ALA A 70 -34.24 -5.02 -35.03
CA ALA A 70 -33.35 -3.85 -34.96
C ALA A 70 -33.11 -3.35 -33.52
N TRP A 71 -34.09 -3.52 -32.61
CA TRP A 71 -33.93 -3.12 -31.20
C TRP A 71 -32.93 -4.00 -30.44
N LEU A 72 -32.76 -5.27 -30.84
CA LEU A 72 -31.83 -6.19 -30.18
C LEU A 72 -30.38 -5.99 -30.65
N GLN A 73 -30.18 -5.52 -31.88
CA GLN A 73 -28.85 -5.21 -32.42
C GLN A 73 -28.25 -3.91 -31.82
N TRP A 74 -29.08 -2.99 -31.31
CA TRP A 74 -28.64 -1.81 -30.56
C TRP A 74 -27.96 -2.16 -29.22
N LEU A 75 -28.30 -3.31 -28.64
CA LEU A 75 -27.78 -3.74 -27.35
C LEU A 75 -26.36 -4.34 -27.43
N TRP A 76 -25.85 -4.65 -28.62
CA TRP A 76 -24.57 -5.36 -28.84
C TRP A 76 -23.55 -4.57 -29.69
N LEU A 77 -23.49 -3.23 -29.54
CA LEU A 77 -22.43 -2.40 -30.15
C LEU A 77 -21.33 -2.03 -29.13
N PRO A 78 -20.04 -2.33 -29.39
CA PRO A 78 -18.93 -2.22 -28.41
C PRO A 78 -18.59 -0.78 -28.01
N ARG A 79 -19.22 0.23 -28.62
CA ARG A 79 -19.01 1.65 -28.27
C ARG A 79 -19.85 2.12 -27.08
N ARG A 80 -20.79 1.31 -26.58
CA ARG A 80 -21.50 1.54 -25.30
C ARG A 80 -21.08 0.57 -24.19
N ALA A 81 -20.08 -0.27 -24.45
CA ALA A 81 -19.54 -1.22 -23.48
C ALA A 81 -19.02 -0.52 -22.22
N VAL A 82 -18.44 0.68 -22.33
CA VAL A 82 -17.96 1.44 -21.15
C VAL A 82 -19.12 1.90 -20.26
N GLY A 83 -20.24 2.35 -20.85
CA GLY A 83 -21.40 2.79 -20.09
C GLY A 83 -22.13 1.64 -19.40
N LEU A 84 -22.27 0.50 -20.10
CA LEU A 84 -22.82 -0.72 -19.51
C LEU A 84 -21.88 -1.34 -18.48
N ALA A 85 -20.56 -1.28 -18.68
CA ALA A 85 -19.57 -1.71 -17.69
C ALA A 85 -19.60 -0.82 -16.44
N MET A 86 -19.73 0.50 -16.60
CA MET A 86 -19.90 1.41 -15.46
C MET A 86 -21.23 1.16 -14.72
N ALA A 87 -22.32 0.95 -15.45
CA ALA A 87 -23.61 0.62 -14.84
C ALA A 87 -23.57 -0.75 -14.14
N LEU A 88 -22.88 -1.74 -14.70
CA LEU A 88 -22.65 -3.04 -14.06
C LEU A 88 -21.75 -2.91 -12.84
N LEU A 89 -20.66 -2.14 -12.90
CA LEU A 89 -19.79 -1.87 -11.76
C LEU A 89 -20.55 -1.16 -10.64
N LEU A 90 -21.38 -0.17 -10.96
CA LEU A 90 -22.23 0.51 -9.98
C LEU A 90 -23.33 -0.38 -9.43
N ALA A 91 -23.93 -1.26 -10.25
CA ALA A 91 -24.93 -2.21 -9.80
C ALA A 91 -24.32 -3.30 -8.91
N VAL A 92 -23.12 -3.79 -9.24
CA VAL A 92 -22.37 -4.75 -8.43
C VAL A 92 -21.88 -4.11 -7.13
N ALA A 93 -21.35 -2.88 -7.18
CA ALA A 93 -20.95 -2.14 -5.98
C ALA A 93 -22.15 -1.80 -5.08
N GLY A 94 -23.28 -1.41 -5.68
CA GLY A 94 -24.54 -1.18 -4.97
C GLY A 94 -25.08 -2.46 -4.35
N ALA A 95 -25.07 -3.57 -5.09
CA ALA A 95 -25.45 -4.88 -4.57
C ALA A 95 -24.49 -5.38 -3.49
N TYR A 96 -23.19 -5.07 -3.58
CA TYR A 96 -22.19 -5.41 -2.56
C TYR A 96 -22.41 -4.61 -1.26
N LEU A 97 -22.74 -3.32 -1.38
CA LEU A 97 -23.10 -2.47 -0.22
C LEU A 97 -24.40 -2.90 0.45
N PHE A 98 -25.38 -3.37 -0.33
CA PHE A 98 -26.66 -3.87 0.17
C PHE A 98 -26.66 -5.37 0.46
N TRP A 99 -25.56 -6.06 0.17
CA TRP A 99 -25.44 -7.47 0.51
C TRP A 99 -25.40 -7.55 2.02
N PRO A 100 -26.33 -8.28 2.68
CA PRO A 100 -26.29 -8.43 4.11
C PRO A 100 -24.92 -9.04 4.44
N GLN A 101 -24.09 -8.24 5.11
CA GLN A 101 -22.88 -8.77 5.70
C GLN A 101 -23.36 -9.86 6.66
N PRO A 102 -22.86 -11.11 6.55
CA PRO A 102 -23.15 -12.10 7.58
C PRO A 102 -22.82 -11.40 8.90
N ALA A 103 -23.76 -11.48 9.86
CA ALA A 103 -23.60 -10.87 11.17
C ALA A 103 -22.14 -11.08 11.57
N SER A 104 -21.42 -9.98 11.81
CA SER A 104 -20.03 -10.01 12.22
C SER A 104 -19.95 -11.07 13.31
N TYR A 105 -19.32 -12.20 12.97
CA TYR A 105 -19.12 -13.30 13.91
C TYR A 105 -18.49 -12.63 15.11
N SER A 106 -19.24 -12.55 16.22
CA SER A 106 -18.67 -11.91 17.39
C SER A 106 -17.45 -12.75 17.75
N SER A 107 -16.34 -12.08 18.07
CA SER A 107 -15.13 -12.78 18.47
C SER A 107 -15.45 -13.76 19.62
N GLU A 108 -16.43 -13.43 20.46
CA GLU A 108 -16.98 -14.29 21.52
C GLU A 108 -17.60 -15.60 20.99
N GLU A 109 -18.38 -15.57 19.90
CA GLU A 109 -19.02 -16.77 19.33
C GLU A 109 -17.99 -17.65 18.60
N ALA A 110 -16.98 -17.05 17.98
CA ALA A 110 -15.85 -17.78 17.39
C ALA A 110 -14.93 -18.41 18.45
N LEU A 111 -14.72 -17.73 19.58
CA LEU A 111 -13.96 -18.24 20.73
C LEU A 111 -14.78 -19.22 21.58
N SER A 112 -16.10 -19.25 21.47
CA SER A 112 -16.94 -20.24 22.16
C SER A 112 -16.82 -21.65 21.57
N GLY A 113 -16.34 -21.77 20.33
CA GLY A 113 -16.19 -23.03 19.61
C GLY A 113 -14.85 -23.73 19.84
N ILE A 114 -13.84 -23.03 20.35
CA ILE A 114 -12.53 -23.62 20.67
C ILE A 114 -12.57 -24.18 22.09
N SER A 115 -12.13 -25.43 22.24
CA SER A 115 -12.00 -26.03 23.57
C SER A 115 -10.84 -25.40 24.34
N SER A 116 -10.88 -25.42 25.67
CA SER A 116 -9.76 -24.95 26.50
C SER A 116 -8.46 -25.72 26.24
N GLU A 117 -8.56 -27.00 25.86
CA GLU A 117 -7.44 -27.85 25.49
C GLU A 117 -6.80 -27.39 24.16
N GLU A 118 -7.61 -27.10 23.15
CA GLU A 118 -7.15 -26.64 21.84
C GLU A 118 -6.55 -25.23 21.91
N ALA A 119 -7.12 -24.35 22.74
CA ALA A 119 -6.56 -23.03 23.00
C ALA A 119 -5.17 -23.12 23.65
N GLN A 120 -4.99 -24.00 24.65
CA GLN A 120 -3.70 -24.22 25.30
C GLN A 120 -2.67 -24.85 24.35
N ALA A 121 -3.09 -25.80 23.51
CA ALA A 121 -2.24 -26.40 22.49
C ALA A 121 -1.74 -25.35 21.49
N TYR A 122 -2.63 -24.50 20.98
CA TYR A 122 -2.26 -23.41 20.07
C TYR A 122 -1.29 -22.43 20.71
N VAL A 123 -1.56 -21.97 21.94
CA VAL A 123 -0.67 -21.05 22.65
C VAL A 123 0.71 -21.68 22.84
N SER A 124 0.79 -22.92 23.31
CA SER A 124 2.09 -23.58 23.54
C SER A 124 2.88 -23.86 22.26
N GLU A 125 2.22 -24.20 21.15
CA GLU A 125 2.87 -24.42 19.86
C GLU A 125 3.37 -23.10 19.24
N ASN A 126 2.64 -22.01 19.46
CA ASN A 126 2.94 -20.71 18.86
C ASN A 126 3.63 -19.74 19.85
N ILE A 127 3.88 -20.14 21.11
CA ILE A 127 4.41 -19.26 22.17
C ILE A 127 5.74 -18.61 21.79
N GLY A 128 6.55 -19.32 20.98
CA GLY A 128 7.84 -18.82 20.50
C GLY A 128 7.73 -17.68 19.48
N GLU A 129 6.57 -17.49 18.84
CA GLU A 129 6.30 -16.38 17.91
C GLU A 129 5.80 -15.12 18.62
N PHE A 130 5.32 -15.26 19.87
CA PHE A 130 4.88 -14.11 20.65
C PHE A 130 6.08 -13.49 21.36
N GLU A 131 6.39 -12.24 21.01
CA GLU A 131 7.36 -11.45 21.76
C GLU A 131 6.81 -11.17 23.16
N LEU A 132 7.60 -11.47 24.19
CA LEU A 132 7.22 -11.30 25.59
C LEU A 132 6.72 -9.88 25.88
N GLU A 133 7.34 -8.87 25.25
CA GLU A 133 6.97 -7.46 25.37
C GLU A 133 5.57 -7.17 24.78
N ALA A 134 5.21 -7.80 23.67
CA ALA A 134 3.88 -7.68 23.06
C ALA A 134 2.80 -8.38 23.90
N LEU A 135 3.14 -9.49 24.57
CA LEU A 135 2.23 -10.16 25.51
C LEU A 135 2.01 -9.33 26.78
N LEU A 136 3.07 -8.71 27.31
CA LEU A 136 3.00 -7.79 28.45
C LEU A 136 2.14 -6.57 28.13
N ASP A 137 2.31 -5.96 26.95
CA ASP A 137 1.49 -4.82 26.52
C ASP A 137 0.01 -5.21 26.32
N ALA A 138 -0.26 -6.37 25.70
CA ALA A 138 -1.63 -6.87 25.53
C ALA A 138 -2.33 -7.20 26.87
N ALA A 139 -1.60 -7.73 27.85
CA ALA A 139 -2.10 -7.99 29.19
C ALA A 139 -2.41 -6.69 29.95
N VAL A 140 -1.59 -5.64 29.77
CA VAL A 140 -1.83 -4.31 30.34
C VAL A 140 -3.01 -3.59 29.67
N VAL A 141 -3.22 -3.79 28.36
CA VAL A 141 -4.34 -3.19 27.61
C VAL A 141 -5.71 -3.80 27.99
N SER A 142 -5.72 -5.03 28.51
CA SER A 142 -6.96 -5.77 28.86
C SER A 142 -7.38 -5.60 30.33
N ALA A 143 -6.94 -4.52 31.00
CA ALA A 143 -7.05 -4.29 32.44
C ALA A 143 -8.49 -4.19 33.02
N ASP A 144 -9.55 -4.29 32.21
CA ASP A 144 -10.93 -4.26 32.71
C ASP A 144 -11.48 -5.65 33.13
N ASP A 145 -10.89 -6.77 32.67
CA ASP A 145 -11.48 -8.12 32.89
C ASP A 145 -10.46 -9.25 33.22
N VAL A 146 -9.21 -8.92 33.56
CA VAL A 146 -8.26 -9.94 34.06
C VAL A 146 -8.41 -10.04 35.59
N PRO A 147 -8.58 -11.23 36.19
CA PRO A 147 -8.47 -11.37 37.64
C PRO A 147 -7.11 -10.82 38.03
N GLU A 148 -7.14 -9.74 38.82
CA GLU A 148 -6.00 -9.00 39.37
C GLU A 148 -4.80 -9.94 39.47
N ILE A 149 -3.93 -9.91 38.45
CA ILE A 149 -2.61 -10.53 38.59
C ILE A 149 -2.01 -9.65 39.66
N GLU A 150 -1.98 -10.14 40.90
CA GLU A 150 -1.24 -9.53 42.00
C GLU A 150 0.11 -9.19 41.41
N LEU A 151 0.28 -7.92 41.06
CA LEU A 151 1.56 -7.34 40.72
C LEU A 151 2.42 -7.76 41.89
N LEU A 152 3.40 -8.64 41.60
CA LEU A 152 4.37 -9.07 42.58
C LEU A 152 4.75 -7.82 43.37
N PRO A 153 4.75 -7.87 44.72
CA PRO A 153 5.14 -6.71 45.52
C PRO A 153 6.42 -6.18 44.91
N ASP A 154 6.54 -4.85 44.75
CA ASP A 154 7.74 -4.20 44.23
C ASP A 154 8.95 -4.68 45.04
N VAL A 155 9.54 -5.80 44.60
CA VAL A 155 10.67 -6.43 45.26
C VAL A 155 11.81 -5.57 44.79
N GLY A 156 12.09 -4.52 45.57
CA GLY A 156 13.22 -3.65 45.30
C GLY A 156 14.48 -4.49 45.13
N GLU A 157 15.44 -4.02 44.33
CA GLU A 157 16.69 -4.73 44.05
C GLU A 157 17.36 -5.26 45.35
N GLU A 158 17.19 -4.55 46.47
CA GLU A 158 17.69 -4.93 47.80
C GLU A 158 17.03 -6.19 48.39
N ASP A 159 15.76 -6.47 48.09
CA ASP A 159 15.05 -7.67 48.54
C ASP A 159 15.38 -8.88 47.64
N ILE A 160 15.64 -8.65 46.35
CA ILE A 160 16.12 -9.66 45.41
C ILE A 160 17.51 -10.14 45.83
N ASP A 161 18.42 -9.21 46.11
CA ASP A 161 19.78 -9.53 46.55
C ASP A 161 19.78 -10.31 47.87
N ARG A 162 18.91 -9.92 48.82
CA ARG A 162 18.78 -10.64 50.11
C ARG A 162 18.27 -12.07 49.92
N TYR A 163 17.28 -12.26 49.05
CA TYR A 163 16.73 -13.59 48.76
C TYR A 163 17.74 -14.47 48.01
N LEU A 164 18.50 -13.89 47.06
CA LEU A 164 19.57 -14.61 46.37
C LEU A 164 20.67 -15.04 47.34
N ASP A 165 21.09 -14.18 48.27
CA ASP A 165 22.10 -14.54 49.26
C ASP A 165 21.59 -15.65 50.20
N GLU A 166 20.32 -15.58 50.63
CA GLU A 166 19.68 -16.62 51.46
C GLU A 166 19.59 -17.96 50.73
N VAL A 167 19.20 -17.97 49.45
CA VAL A 167 19.12 -19.19 48.64
C VAL A 167 20.50 -19.74 48.31
N ILE A 168 21.50 -18.88 48.06
CA ILE A 168 22.87 -19.31 47.79
C ILE A 168 23.52 -19.90 49.05
N ASP A 169 23.21 -19.39 50.24
CA ASP A 169 23.69 -19.98 51.50
C ASP A 169 23.01 -21.32 51.82
N ASP A 170 21.73 -21.48 51.47
CA ASP A 170 20.99 -22.74 51.65
C ASP A 170 21.39 -23.82 50.64
N ILE A 171 21.76 -23.43 49.42
CA ILE A 171 22.27 -24.35 48.40
C ILE A 171 23.75 -24.61 48.66
N SER A 172 24.03 -25.71 49.35
CA SER A 172 25.40 -26.15 49.59
C SER A 172 26.14 -26.44 48.27
N LEU A 173 27.43 -26.10 48.19
CA LEU A 173 28.30 -26.33 47.02
C LEU A 173 28.27 -27.79 46.52
N ASP A 174 28.01 -28.74 47.42
CA ASP A 174 27.87 -30.17 47.11
C ASP A 174 26.61 -30.47 46.28
N GLU A 175 25.53 -29.69 46.45
CA GLU A 175 24.24 -29.88 45.77
C GLU A 175 24.26 -29.26 44.35
N LEU A 176 25.08 -28.23 44.12
CA LEU A 176 25.29 -27.63 42.80
C LEU A 176 26.12 -28.52 41.86
N GLU A 177 26.99 -29.37 42.40
CA GLU A 177 27.79 -30.31 41.60
C GLU A 177 26.94 -31.48 41.05
N GLU A 178 25.80 -31.78 41.68
CA GLU A 178 24.87 -32.83 41.20
C GLU A 178 23.96 -32.36 40.05
N LEU A 179 23.84 -31.04 39.85
CA LEU A 179 23.00 -30.41 38.84
C LEU A 179 23.73 -30.07 37.52
N LEU A 180 25.04 -30.30 37.44
CA LEU A 180 25.89 -29.99 36.28
C LEU A 180 26.50 -31.26 35.68
#